data_AF-A0A450ZP80-F1
#
_entry.id   AF-A0A450ZP80-F1
#
_cell.length_a   1.000
_cell.length_b   1.000
_cell.length_c   1.000
_cell.angle_alpha   90.00
_cell.angle_beta   90.00
_cell.angle_gamma   90.00
#
_symmetry.space_group_name_H-M   'P 1'
#
loop_
_entity.id
_entity.type
_entity.pdbx_description
1 polymer ?
#
loop_
_entity_poly.entity_id
_entity_poly.type
_entity_poly.pdbx_seq_one_letter_code
_entity_poly.pdbx_strand_id
1 'polypeptide(L)'
;MITYIIGLWLASLLLGYELAFTGATLAIGRSIGDTDGSTGFQDAITPPWSTNFAIVSYVAAIGAVGYGWYQYGWLTGIGIVVGFFFLVVINKVVLLPKSESDHFKRLILRSMINRYADFKKSGDDVRAAAMATLLDKLGTPVPEGLQR
;
A
#
# COMPACT_ATOMS: atom_id res chain seq x y z
N MET A 1 26.97 -1.66 14.14
CA MET A 1 26.92 -0.61 13.09
C MET A 1 26.39 -1.18 11.77
N ILE A 2 27.02 -2.19 11.17
CA ILE A 2 26.53 -2.80 9.91
C ILE A 2 25.09 -3.33 10.04
N THR A 3 24.79 -4.07 11.12
CA THR A 3 23.45 -4.58 11.42
C THR A 3 22.39 -3.48 11.50
N TYR A 4 22.73 -2.36 12.12
CA TYR A 4 21.86 -1.19 12.20
C TYR A 4 21.60 -0.56 10.83
N ILE A 5 22.63 -0.40 10.00
CA ILE A 5 22.48 0.15 8.64
C ILE A 5 21.58 -0.74 7.78
N ILE A 6 21.76 -2.07 7.87
CA ILE A 6 20.88 -3.04 7.19
C ILE A 6 19.44 -2.89 7.70
N GLY A 7 19.23 -2.82 9.01
CA GLY A 7 17.91 -2.63 9.59
C GLY A 7 17.24 -1.33 9.15
N LEU A 8 17.99 -0.23 9.11
CA LEU A 8 17.53 1.07 8.64
C LEU A 8 17.15 1.03 7.15
N TRP A 9 17.96 0.38 6.32
CA TRP A 9 17.66 0.18 4.90
C TRP A 9 16.41 -0.68 4.69
N LEU A 10 16.26 -1.79 5.42
CA LEU A 10 15.06 -2.63 5.36
C LEU A 10 13.80 -1.87 5.80
N ALA A 11 13.88 -1.09 6.87
CA ALA A 11 12.77 -0.22 7.29
C ALA A 11 12.42 0.82 6.22
N SER A 12 13.43 1.37 5.53
CA SER A 12 13.21 2.32 4.44
C SER A 12 12.58 1.67 3.20
N LEU A 13 12.90 0.40 2.92
CA LEU A 13 12.25 -0.39 1.87
C LEU A 13 10.79 -0.66 2.19
N LEU A 14 10.49 -1.07 3.42
CA LEU A 14 9.11 -1.32 3.87
C LEU A 14 8.25 -0.07 3.74
N LEU A 15 8.73 1.07 4.26
CA LEU A 15 8.02 2.33 4.15
C LEU A 15 7.91 2.80 2.69
N GLY A 16 8.97 2.63 1.89
CA GLY A 16 8.93 2.94 0.46
C GLY A 16 7.87 2.13 -0.28
N TYR A 17 7.72 0.84 0.03
CA TYR A 17 6.73 -0.04 -0.57
C TYR A 17 5.31 0.37 -0.16
N GLU A 18 5.09 0.66 1.12
CA GLU A 18 3.80 1.17 1.62
C GLU A 18 3.40 2.47 0.90
N LEU A 19 4.31 3.44 0.79
CA LEU A 19 4.05 4.70 0.10
C LEU A 19 3.81 4.52 -1.41
N ALA A 20 4.44 3.52 -2.04
CA ALA A 20 4.20 3.18 -3.44
C ALA A 20 2.83 2.51 -3.62
N PHE A 21 2.47 1.60 -2.70
CA PHE A 21 1.20 0.88 -2.72
C PHE A 21 0.02 1.80 -2.45
N THR A 22 0.10 2.64 -1.40
CA THR A 22 -0.91 3.67 -1.11
C THR A 22 -1.03 4.69 -2.25
N GLY A 23 0.08 5.01 -2.92
CA GLY A 23 0.05 5.81 -4.15
C GLY A 23 -0.71 5.10 -5.29
N ALA A 24 -0.56 3.78 -5.43
CA ALA A 24 -1.28 2.99 -6.43
C ALA A 24 -2.79 2.94 -6.15
N THR A 25 -3.19 2.69 -4.90
CA THR A 25 -4.61 2.67 -4.53
C THR A 25 -5.26 4.04 -4.68
N LEU A 26 -4.53 5.13 -4.37
CA LEU A 26 -5.01 6.50 -4.62
C LEU A 26 -5.20 6.77 -6.12
N ALA A 27 -4.21 6.43 -6.95
CA ALA A 27 -4.27 6.66 -8.39
C ALA A 27 -5.43 5.90 -9.04
N ILE A 28 -5.57 4.62 -8.71
CA ILE A 28 -6.65 3.76 -9.22
C ILE A 28 -8.01 4.22 -8.66
N GLY A 29 -8.08 4.52 -7.36
CA GLY A 29 -9.31 4.98 -6.71
C GLY A 29 -9.85 6.27 -7.33
N ARG A 30 -8.95 7.20 -7.69
CA ARG A 30 -9.30 8.43 -8.43
C ARG A 30 -9.74 8.14 -9.87
N SER A 31 -9.10 7.20 -10.57
CA SER A 31 -9.42 6.93 -11.98
C SER A 31 -10.83 6.34 -12.19
N ILE A 32 -11.41 5.72 -11.15
CA ILE A 32 -12.77 5.16 -11.18
C ILE A 32 -13.80 5.98 -10.39
N GLY A 33 -13.39 7.10 -9.81
CA GLY A 33 -14.26 8.01 -9.08
C GLY A 33 -15.12 8.85 -10.03
N ASP A 34 -16.43 8.95 -9.74
CA ASP A 34 -17.36 9.76 -10.56
C ASP A 34 -17.39 11.24 -10.14
N THR A 35 -16.69 11.57 -9.06
CA THR A 35 -16.62 12.91 -8.46
C THR A 35 -15.17 13.34 -8.27
N ASP A 36 -14.88 14.63 -8.38
CA ASP A 36 -13.58 15.29 -8.10
C ASP A 36 -13.12 15.19 -6.62
N GLY A 37 -13.57 14.16 -5.90
CA GLY A 37 -13.16 13.89 -4.52
C GLY A 37 -11.67 13.56 -4.44
N SER A 38 -11.02 14.05 -3.39
CA SER A 38 -9.56 13.95 -3.23
C SER A 38 -9.00 12.52 -3.24
N THR A 39 -9.81 11.50 -2.94
CA THR A 39 -9.38 10.09 -2.82
C THR A 39 -10.17 9.12 -3.70
N GLY A 40 -11.28 9.55 -4.32
CA GLY A 40 -12.16 8.68 -5.10
C GLY A 40 -12.58 7.43 -4.32
N PHE A 41 -12.43 6.25 -4.94
CA PHE A 41 -12.73 4.94 -4.32
C PHE A 41 -11.52 4.26 -3.66
N GLN A 42 -10.47 5.00 -3.29
CA GLN A 42 -9.25 4.44 -2.70
C GLN A 42 -9.53 3.50 -1.51
N ASP A 43 -10.35 3.93 -0.55
CA ASP A 43 -10.65 3.15 0.65
C ASP A 43 -11.44 1.88 0.32
N ALA A 44 -12.30 1.94 -0.70
CA ALA A 44 -13.08 0.80 -1.14
C ALA A 44 -12.22 -0.27 -1.80
N ILE A 45 -11.17 0.11 -2.55
CA ILE A 45 -10.31 -0.85 -3.28
C ILE A 45 -9.07 -1.29 -2.49
N THR A 46 -8.68 -0.55 -1.45
CA THR A 46 -7.50 -0.88 -0.65
C THR A 46 -7.68 -2.25 0.05
N PRO A 47 -6.74 -3.19 -0.12
CA PRO A 47 -6.79 -4.49 0.53
C PRO A 47 -6.76 -4.39 2.06
N PRO A 48 -7.47 -5.27 2.78
CA PRO A 48 -7.54 -5.21 4.25
C PRO A 48 -6.19 -5.48 4.93
N TRP A 49 -5.30 -6.24 4.30
CA TRP A 49 -3.95 -6.49 4.84
C TRP A 49 -3.07 -5.24 4.79
N SER A 50 -3.40 -4.25 3.94
CA SER A 50 -2.61 -3.03 3.77
C SER A 50 -2.51 -2.25 5.08
N THR A 51 -3.58 -2.22 5.88
CA THR A 51 -3.59 -1.53 7.17
C THR A 51 -2.54 -2.11 8.12
N ASN A 52 -2.48 -3.43 8.22
CA ASN A 52 -1.48 -4.09 9.07
C ASN A 52 -0.06 -3.86 8.54
N PHE A 53 0.12 -3.91 7.22
CA PHE A 53 1.41 -3.63 6.60
C PHE A 53 1.86 -2.19 6.85
N ALA A 54 0.96 -1.21 6.73
CA ALA A 54 1.22 0.19 7.03
C ALA A 54 1.67 0.37 8.48
N ILE A 55 0.93 -0.20 9.45
CA ILE A 55 1.31 -0.18 10.88
C ILE A 55 2.72 -0.73 11.09
N VAL A 56 3.03 -1.90 10.53
CA VAL A 56 4.36 -2.53 10.64
C VAL A 56 5.43 -1.62 10.05
N SER A 57 5.19 -1.04 8.88
CA SER A 57 6.15 -0.14 8.22
C SER A 57 6.43 1.13 9.03
N TYR A 58 5.38 1.74 9.62
CA TYR A 58 5.53 2.93 10.46
C TYR A 58 6.26 2.63 11.76
N VAL A 59 5.91 1.53 12.43
CA VAL A 59 6.62 1.09 13.65
C VAL A 59 8.07 0.77 13.35
N ALA A 60 8.36 0.08 12.24
CA ALA A 60 9.73 -0.21 11.82
C ALA A 60 10.53 1.07 11.51
N ALA A 61 9.92 2.03 10.81
CA ALA A 61 10.55 3.31 10.48
C ALA A 61 10.86 4.13 11.75
N ILE A 62 9.85 4.34 12.60
CA ILE A 62 10.00 5.07 13.87
C ILE A 62 11.02 4.36 14.77
N GLY A 63 10.93 3.04 14.88
CA GLY A 63 11.85 2.24 15.69
C GLY A 63 13.29 2.33 15.20
N ALA A 64 13.53 2.18 13.89
CA ALA A 64 14.88 2.25 13.33
C ALA A 64 15.50 3.65 13.50
N VAL A 65 14.75 4.69 13.14
CA VAL A 65 15.22 6.09 13.26
C VAL A 65 15.40 6.49 14.72
N GLY A 66 14.44 6.16 15.59
CA GLY A 66 14.47 6.47 17.02
C GLY A 66 15.61 5.76 17.74
N TYR A 67 15.84 4.48 17.43
CA TYR A 67 16.99 3.74 17.95
C TYR A 67 18.32 4.35 17.50
N GLY A 68 18.43 4.72 16.22
CA GLY A 68 19.60 5.41 15.70
C GLY A 68 19.86 6.75 16.41
N TRP A 69 18.82 7.55 16.59
CA TRP A 69 18.90 8.82 17.29
C TRP A 69 19.37 8.65 18.74
N TYR A 70 18.80 7.68 19.45
CA TYR A 70 19.17 7.35 20.82
C TYR A 70 20.65 6.91 20.94
N GLN A 71 21.10 6.05 20.02
CA GLN A 71 22.43 5.45 20.07
C GLN A 71 23.56 6.42 19.68
N TYR A 72 23.31 7.32 18.71
CA TYR A 72 24.36 8.13 18.09
C TYR A 72 24.29 9.63 18.44
N GLY A 73 23.33 10.02 19.28
CA GLY A 73 23.18 11.38 19.78
C GLY A 73 22.51 12.34 18.80
N TRP A 74 22.26 13.57 19.27
CA TRP A 74 21.36 14.54 18.62
C TRP A 74 21.77 14.94 17.19
N LEU A 75 23.04 15.33 16.99
CA LEU A 75 23.52 15.79 15.68
C LEU A 75 23.51 14.66 14.63
N THR A 76 23.98 13.47 15.01
CA THR A 76 23.97 12.29 14.14
C THR A 76 22.54 11.83 13.87
N GLY A 77 21.66 11.94 14.86
CA GLY A 77 20.24 11.62 14.75
C GLY A 77 19.54 12.40 13.64
N ILE A 78 19.81 13.71 13.52
CA ILE A 78 19.27 14.53 12.42
C ILE A 78 19.71 13.97 11.08
N GLY A 79 21.00 13.64 10.94
CA GLY A 79 21.54 13.01 9.74
C GLY A 79 20.88 11.66 9.42
N ILE A 80 20.57 10.86 10.43
CA ILE A 80 19.86 9.57 10.27
C ILE A 80 18.43 9.79 9.78
N VAL A 81 17.69 10.75 10.33
CA VAL A 81 16.33 11.07 9.87
C VAL A 81 16.35 11.48 8.41
N VAL A 82 17.20 12.45 8.06
CA VAL A 82 17.30 12.97 6.70
C VAL A 82 17.74 11.86 5.74
N GLY A 83 18.80 11.13 6.09
CA GLY A 83 19.30 10.01 5.32
C GLY A 83 18.27 8.89 5.13
N PHE A 84 17.45 8.60 6.14
CA PHE A 84 16.37 7.63 6.05
C PHE A 84 15.33 8.04 5.01
N PHE A 85 14.87 9.29 5.02
CA PHE A 85 13.93 9.77 3.99
C PHE A 85 14.54 9.74 2.59
N PHE A 86 15.81 10.08 2.43
CA PHE A 86 16.51 9.90 1.15
C PHE A 86 16.54 8.43 0.72
N LEU A 87 16.83 7.50 1.63
CA LEU A 87 16.80 6.06 1.33
C LEU A 87 15.40 5.60 0.93
N VAL A 88 14.34 6.06 1.60
CA VAL A 88 12.94 5.76 1.23
C VAL A 88 12.66 6.23 -0.20
N VAL A 89 13.04 7.46 -0.54
CA VAL A 89 12.85 8.03 -1.88
C VAL A 89 13.64 7.26 -2.92
N ILE A 90 14.93 6.99 -2.68
CA ILE A 90 15.80 6.23 -3.59
C ILE A 90 15.22 4.84 -3.81
N ASN A 91 14.86 4.12 -2.75
CA ASN A 91 14.27 2.79 -2.85
C ASN A 91 12.96 2.81 -3.65
N LYS A 92 12.08 3.78 -3.37
CA LYS A 92 10.80 3.96 -4.10
C LYS A 92 11.01 4.23 -5.59
N VAL A 93 12.04 4.99 -5.95
CA VAL A 93 12.31 5.38 -7.35
C VAL A 93 13.09 4.31 -8.11
N VAL A 94 14.04 3.64 -7.47
CA VAL A 94 15.04 2.77 -8.12
C VAL A 94 14.69 1.29 -8.00
N LEU A 95 14.28 0.83 -6.82
CA LEU A 95 14.15 -0.61 -6.52
C LEU A 95 12.70 -1.10 -6.57
N LEU A 96 11.76 -0.29 -6.08
CA LEU A 96 10.39 -0.72 -5.88
C LEU A 96 9.54 -0.56 -7.14
N PRO A 97 8.49 -1.38 -7.30
CA PRO A 97 7.52 -1.18 -8.37
C PRO A 97 6.93 0.23 -8.29
N LYS A 98 6.77 0.88 -9.45
CA LYS A 98 6.08 2.17 -9.52
C LYS A 98 4.61 1.99 -9.12
N SER A 99 3.99 3.04 -8.58
CA SER A 99 2.57 3.03 -8.20
C SER A 99 1.64 2.63 -9.36
N GLU A 100 2.01 2.97 -10.59
CA GLU A 100 1.25 2.63 -11.80
C GLU A 100 1.54 1.22 -12.36
N SER A 101 2.47 0.49 -11.75
CA SER A 101 2.87 -0.82 -12.23
C SER A 101 1.76 -1.86 -12.13
N ASP A 102 1.81 -2.85 -13.02
CA ASP A 102 0.89 -3.99 -13.02
C ASP A 102 0.96 -4.80 -11.73
N HIS A 103 2.09 -4.75 -11.01
CA HIS A 103 2.26 -5.45 -9.74
C HIS A 103 1.19 -5.04 -8.72
N PHE A 104 1.03 -3.73 -8.48
CA PHE A 104 0.05 -3.23 -7.53
C PHE A 104 -1.38 -3.37 -8.04
N LYS A 105 -1.60 -3.13 -9.34
CA LYS A 105 -2.92 -3.35 -9.97
C LYS A 105 -3.39 -4.80 -9.76
N ARG A 106 -2.52 -5.79 -10.03
CA ARG A 106 -2.84 -7.20 -9.82
C ARG A 106 -3.13 -7.54 -8.36
N LEU A 107 -2.38 -6.97 -7.41
CA LEU A 107 -2.64 -7.16 -5.97
C LEU A 107 -4.01 -6.62 -5.55
N ILE A 108 -4.35 -5.40 -6.01
CA ILE A 108 -5.63 -4.76 -5.72
C ILE A 108 -6.77 -5.57 -6.34
N LEU A 109 -6.68 -5.91 -7.63
CA LEU A 109 -7.69 -6.70 -8.33
C LEU A 109 -7.91 -8.07 -7.70
N ARG A 110 -6.83 -8.80 -7.38
CA ARG A 110 -6.93 -10.09 -6.71
C ARG A 110 -7.62 -9.95 -5.36
N SER A 111 -7.31 -8.91 -4.59
CA SER A 111 -8.01 -8.64 -3.33
C SER A 111 -9.49 -8.33 -3.54
N MET A 112 -9.83 -7.54 -4.57
CA MET A 112 -11.22 -7.20 -4.89
C MET A 112 -12.04 -8.45 -5.27
N ILE A 113 -11.49 -9.31 -6.12
CA ILE A 113 -12.13 -10.57 -6.55
C ILE A 113 -12.35 -11.50 -5.36
N ASN A 114 -11.35 -11.66 -4.49
CA ASN A 114 -11.47 -12.49 -3.30
C ASN A 114 -12.56 -11.94 -2.35
N ARG A 115 -12.60 -10.62 -2.12
CA ARG A 115 -13.65 -10.01 -1.28
C ARG A 115 -15.03 -10.17 -1.89
N TYR A 116 -15.17 -10.06 -3.21
CA TYR A 116 -16.43 -10.34 -3.89
C TYR A 116 -16.90 -11.77 -3.61
N ALA A 117 -16.02 -12.76 -3.76
CA ALA A 117 -16.33 -14.17 -3.49
C ALA A 117 -16.71 -14.41 -2.02
N ASP A 118 -15.99 -13.78 -1.08
CA ASP A 118 -16.28 -13.86 0.35
C ASP A 118 -17.64 -13.25 0.68
N PHE A 119 -17.99 -12.09 0.10
CA PHE A 119 -19.31 -11.48 0.28
C PHE A 119 -20.42 -12.37 -0.27
N LYS A 120 -20.24 -12.93 -1.47
CA LYS A 120 -21.22 -13.85 -2.08
C LYS A 120 -21.42 -15.09 -1.22
N LYS A 121 -20.34 -15.69 -0.71
CA LYS A 121 -20.40 -16.83 0.21
C LYS A 121 -21.10 -16.50 1.52
N SER A 122 -20.99 -15.27 2.01
CA SER A 122 -21.66 -14.81 3.23
C SER A 122 -23.12 -14.40 3.03
N GLY A 123 -23.63 -14.39 1.79
CA GLY A 123 -24.97 -13.89 1.46
C GLY A 123 -25.12 -12.37 1.49
N ASP A 124 -24.01 -11.63 1.55
CA ASP A 124 -24.00 -10.16 1.51
C ASP A 124 -24.04 -9.68 0.05
N ASP A 125 -25.21 -9.78 -0.56
CA ASP A 125 -25.42 -9.42 -1.96
C ASP A 125 -25.19 -7.92 -2.22
N VAL A 126 -25.40 -7.06 -1.22
CA VAL A 126 -25.21 -5.60 -1.35
C VAL A 126 -23.72 -5.29 -1.52
N ARG A 127 -22.85 -5.81 -0.65
CA ARG A 127 -21.40 -5.59 -0.77
C ARG A 127 -20.81 -6.33 -1.96
N ALA A 128 -21.32 -7.51 -2.30
CA ALA A 128 -20.92 -8.22 -3.51
C ALA A 128 -21.23 -7.39 -4.77
N ALA A 129 -22.46 -6.86 -4.89
CA ALA A 129 -22.84 -6.01 -6.02
C ALA A 129 -21.97 -4.75 -6.10
N ALA A 130 -21.74 -4.07 -4.98
CA ALA A 130 -20.85 -2.90 -4.94
C ALA A 130 -19.43 -3.24 -5.41
N MET A 131 -18.88 -4.38 -4.99
CA MET A 131 -17.56 -4.83 -5.43
C MET A 131 -17.53 -5.15 -6.93
N ALA A 132 -18.60 -5.77 -7.46
CA ALA A 132 -18.74 -6.05 -8.87
C ALA A 132 -18.77 -4.77 -9.71
N THR A 133 -19.49 -3.73 -9.26
CA THR A 133 -19.49 -2.42 -9.92
C THR A 133 -18.09 -1.79 -9.95
N LEU A 134 -17.32 -1.88 -8.86
CA LEU A 134 -15.96 -1.36 -8.84
C LEU A 134 -15.01 -2.13 -9.77
N LEU A 135 -15.18 -3.45 -9.87
CA LEU A 135 -14.42 -4.31 -10.78
C LEU A 135 -14.75 -4.01 -12.25
N ASP A 136 -16.01 -3.74 -12.56
CA ASP A 136 -16.48 -3.36 -13.90
C ASP A 136 -15.91 -1.99 -14.32
N LYS A 137 -15.92 -1.01 -13.41
CA LYS A 137 -15.26 0.30 -13.63
C LYS A 137 -13.76 0.19 -13.90
N LEU A 138 -13.11 -0.88 -13.44
CA LEU A 138 -11.69 -1.15 -13.71
C LEU A 138 -11.45 -1.93 -15.02
N GLY A 139 -12.51 -2.25 -15.77
CA GLY A 139 -12.44 -3.04 -17.01
C GLY A 139 -12.15 -4.52 -16.76
N THR A 140 -12.33 -5.00 -15.53
CA THR A 140 -12.05 -6.37 -15.13
C THR A 140 -13.27 -6.97 -14.42
N PRO A 141 -14.34 -7.28 -15.18
CA PRO A 141 -15.58 -7.80 -14.58
C PRO A 141 -15.34 -9.11 -13.85
N VAL A 142 -16.20 -9.41 -12.88
CA VAL A 142 -16.13 -10.64 -12.08
C VAL A 142 -16.15 -11.86 -13.00
N PRO A 143 -15.21 -12.82 -12.85
CA PRO A 143 -15.21 -14.06 -13.63
C PRO A 143 -16.55 -14.79 -13.54
N GLU A 144 -17.09 -15.28 -14.67
CA GLU A 144 -18.40 -15.95 -14.73
C GLU A 144 -18.56 -17.08 -13.72
N GLY A 145 -17.47 -17.80 -13.41
CA GLY A 145 -17.46 -18.88 -12.41
C GLY A 145 -17.72 -18.43 -10.97
N LEU A 146 -17.63 -17.14 -10.66
CA LEU A 146 -17.93 -16.56 -9.35
C LEU A 146 -19.30 -15.87 -9.29
N GLN A 147 -20.01 -15.76 -10.42
CA GLN A 147 -21.31 -15.09 -10.48
C GLN A 147 -22.48 -15.98 -10.02
N ARG A 148 -22.24 -17.28 -9.80
CA ARG A 148 -23.25 -18.29 -9.42
C ARG A 148 -23.32 -18.51 -7.91
#